data_AF-A0A482W478-F1
#
_entry.id   AF-A0A482W478-F1
#
_cell.length_a   1.000
_cell.length_b   1.000
_cell.length_c   1.000
_cell.angle_alpha   90.00
_cell.angle_beta   90.00
_cell.angle_gamma   90.00
#
_symmetry.space_group_name_H-M   'P 1'
#
loop_
_entity.id
_entity.type
_entity.pdbx_description
1 polymer ?
#
loop_
_entity_poly.entity_id
_entity_poly.type
_entity_poly.pdbx_seq_one_letter_code
_entity_poly.pdbx_strand_id
1 'polypeptide(L)'
;NAAREVLSNESVLVELVEGDFGLESPNPCTPYQLKRVGLGSFQTLVSDLGYVYGWAQKVCGIDFLNKHNIKHSAKQISDQLSQTNVELVMKTIKKRLKSRYALAKQLEELERNIIPSLPTTIDLPRTTVSTLTKWSSSTYQAFCQSKFTEALMEAEIASPNDIFYLAVISRDKANLQAFVVIKNDYPLAPPIFSLCLNYNGVRNSQNDDNIRDMERSINVDWNHEFSNANWLLSAQITSLCRQKSKKTL
;
A
#
# COMPACT_ATOMS: atom_id res chain seq x y z
N ASN A 1 3.03 11.61 -12.12
CA ASN A 1 3.43 11.93 -10.73
C ASN A 1 3.32 10.72 -9.79
N ALA A 2 2.25 9.93 -9.88
CA ALA A 2 2.02 8.69 -9.12
C ALA A 2 3.13 7.65 -9.29
N ALA A 3 3.61 7.42 -10.52
CA ALA A 3 4.72 6.48 -10.76
C ALA A 3 6.03 6.90 -10.04
N ARG A 4 6.27 8.21 -9.90
CA ARG A 4 7.44 8.76 -9.21
C ARG A 4 7.33 8.59 -7.69
N GLU A 5 6.13 8.75 -7.14
CA GLU A 5 5.83 8.59 -5.71
C GLU A 5 6.15 7.18 -5.21
N VAL A 6 5.75 6.16 -5.98
CA VAL A 6 6.00 4.74 -5.68
C VAL A 6 7.47 4.33 -5.84
N LEU A 7 8.26 5.11 -6.59
CA LEU A 7 9.68 4.87 -6.83
C LEU A 7 10.60 5.82 -6.04
N SER A 8 10.04 6.66 -5.16
CA SER A 8 10.85 7.60 -4.39
C SER A 8 11.73 6.88 -3.36
N ASN A 9 12.94 7.39 -3.14
CA ASN A 9 13.88 6.80 -2.17
C ASN A 9 13.29 6.70 -0.75
N GLU A 10 12.38 7.61 -0.42
CA GLU A 10 11.70 7.67 0.88
C GLU A 10 10.64 6.57 1.05
N SER A 11 10.12 5.96 -0.02
CA SER A 11 9.00 5.01 0.05
C SER A 11 9.34 3.58 -0.39
N VAL A 12 10.46 3.39 -1.12
CA VAL A 12 10.77 2.11 -1.77
C VAL A 12 11.11 1.00 -0.76
N LEU A 13 11.86 1.33 0.29
CA LEU A 13 12.34 0.37 1.31
C LEU A 13 11.59 0.44 2.64
N VAL A 14 10.64 1.36 2.76
CA VAL A 14 9.74 1.44 3.93
C VAL A 14 8.92 0.16 4.02
N GLU A 15 8.76 -0.34 5.26
CA GLU A 15 8.02 -1.57 5.57
C GLU A 15 8.48 -2.76 4.72
N LEU A 16 9.79 -2.90 4.49
CA LEU A 16 10.35 -4.14 3.92
C LEU A 16 10.03 -5.34 4.83
N VAL A 17 9.97 -5.08 6.14
CA VAL A 17 9.40 -5.92 7.18
C VAL A 17 8.19 -5.17 7.75
N GLU A 18 7.11 -5.89 8.05
CA GLU A 18 5.86 -5.33 8.56
C GLU A 18 6.10 -4.43 9.78
N GLY A 19 5.56 -3.21 9.75
CA GLY A 19 5.70 -2.22 10.81
C GLY A 19 7.07 -1.53 10.93
N ASP A 20 8.07 -1.87 10.10
CA ASP A 20 9.40 -1.25 10.11
C ASP A 20 9.44 0.00 9.21
N PHE A 21 9.06 1.14 9.78
CA PHE A 21 9.11 2.44 9.10
C PHE A 21 10.49 3.12 9.15
N GLY A 22 11.45 2.57 9.91
CA GLY A 22 12.79 3.17 10.08
C GLY A 22 12.79 4.54 10.79
N LEU A 23 11.67 4.88 11.44
CA LEU A 23 11.38 6.15 12.10
C LEU A 23 11.77 6.18 13.58
N GLU A 24 11.77 5.00 14.21
CA GLU A 24 12.13 4.81 15.60
C GLU A 24 13.44 4.04 15.71
N SER A 25 14.27 4.42 16.68
CA SER A 25 15.52 3.69 16.93
C SER A 25 15.22 2.29 17.46
N PRO A 26 15.71 1.22 16.81
CA PRO A 26 15.51 -0.15 17.30
C PRO A 26 16.23 -0.46 18.63
N ASN A 27 17.13 0.43 19.07
CA ASN A 27 17.81 0.33 20.35
C ASN A 27 16.92 0.92 21.47
N PRO A 28 16.46 0.10 22.45
CA PRO A 28 15.62 0.57 23.55
C PRO A 28 16.26 1.64 24.43
N CYS A 29 17.59 1.77 24.42
CA CYS A 29 18.32 2.77 25.20
C CYS A 29 18.34 4.15 24.53
N THR A 30 18.12 4.24 23.21
CA THR A 30 18.23 5.51 22.46
C THR A 30 17.29 6.60 22.97
N PRO A 31 16.00 6.34 23.26
CA PRO A 31 15.10 7.38 23.78
C PRO A 31 15.62 8.01 25.09
N TYR A 32 16.20 7.20 25.98
CA TYR A 32 16.79 7.68 27.23
C TYR A 32 18.07 8.47 27.00
N GLN A 33 18.91 8.04 26.06
CA GLN A 33 20.15 8.73 25.70
C GLN A 33 19.87 10.10 25.08
N LEU A 34 18.93 10.18 24.13
CA LEU A 34 18.51 11.44 23.50
C LEU A 34 17.96 12.41 24.53
N LYS A 35 17.04 11.94 25.39
CA LYS A 35 16.47 12.75 26.46
C LYS A 35 17.55 13.30 27.41
N ARG A 36 18.58 12.50 27.72
CA ARG A 36 19.68 12.92 28.61
C ARG A 36 20.52 14.05 28.01
N VAL A 37 20.69 14.08 26.69
CA VAL A 37 21.47 15.13 25.99
C VAL A 37 20.60 16.29 25.51
N GLY A 38 19.33 16.34 25.91
CA GLY A 38 18.39 17.39 25.50
C GLY A 38 17.93 17.29 24.05
N LEU A 39 18.16 16.16 23.38
CA LEU A 39 17.61 15.88 22.06
C LEU A 39 16.19 15.29 22.19
N GLY A 40 15.33 15.62 21.22
CA GLY A 40 13.94 15.16 21.15
C GLY A 40 13.81 13.69 20.74
N SER A 41 12.72 13.36 20.04
CA SER A 41 12.53 12.01 19.49
C SER A 41 13.51 11.74 18.34
N PHE A 42 13.84 10.46 18.10
CA PHE A 42 14.71 10.09 16.98
C PHE A 42 14.13 10.53 15.62
N GLN A 43 12.79 10.57 15.51
CA GLN A 43 12.06 11.01 14.31
C GLN A 43 12.55 12.35 13.76
N THR A 44 12.90 13.31 14.64
CA THR A 44 13.34 14.64 14.22
C THR A 44 14.73 14.64 13.58
N LEU A 45 15.49 13.54 13.72
CA LEU A 45 16.83 13.38 13.19
C LEU A 45 16.87 12.59 11.88
N VAL A 46 15.74 11.99 11.46
CA VAL A 46 15.66 11.13 10.27
C VAL A 46 15.99 11.90 8.99
N SER A 47 15.64 13.19 8.89
CA SER A 47 15.98 14.03 7.74
C SER A 47 17.48 14.16 7.52
N ASP A 48 18.26 14.12 8.60
CA ASP A 48 19.70 14.41 8.59
C ASP A 48 20.53 13.12 8.58
N LEU A 49 20.05 12.08 9.28
CA LEU A 49 20.78 10.82 9.48
C LEU A 49 20.28 9.67 8.58
N GLY A 50 19.07 9.80 8.03
CA GLY A 50 18.37 8.75 7.32
C GLY A 50 17.59 7.80 8.24
N TYR A 51 16.98 6.79 7.61
CA TYR A 51 16.10 5.83 8.24
C TYR A 51 16.87 4.70 8.93
N VAL A 52 16.45 4.33 10.15
CA VAL A 52 17.11 3.33 10.99
C VAL A 52 16.33 2.02 11.03
N TYR A 53 16.20 1.37 9.87
CA TYR A 53 15.45 0.13 9.76
C TYR A 53 16.02 -1.00 10.62
N GLY A 54 15.12 -1.74 11.28
CA GLY A 54 15.48 -2.93 12.05
C GLY A 54 16.03 -4.04 11.16
N TRP A 55 15.50 -4.22 9.94
CA TRP A 55 16.03 -5.20 9.00
C TRP A 55 17.48 -4.91 8.59
N ALA A 56 17.86 -3.64 8.46
CA ALA A 56 19.22 -3.26 8.07
C ALA A 56 20.23 -3.61 9.16
N GLN A 57 19.83 -3.46 10.43
CA GLN A 57 20.66 -3.82 11.58
C GLN A 57 20.87 -5.33 11.68
N LYS A 58 19.82 -6.12 11.43
CA LYS A 58 19.90 -7.59 11.40
C LYS A 58 20.84 -8.09 10.30
N VAL A 59 20.85 -7.43 9.14
CA VAL A 59 21.83 -7.69 8.06
C VAL A 59 23.26 -7.46 8.55
N CYS A 60 23.49 -6.43 9.37
CA CYS A 60 24.78 -6.18 10.02
C CYS A 60 25.06 -7.08 11.23
N GLY A 61 24.21 -8.08 11.51
CA GLY A 61 24.37 -8.97 12.65
C GLY A 61 24.06 -8.33 14.01
N ILE A 62 23.41 -7.16 14.02
CA ILE A 62 23.05 -6.43 15.23
C ILE A 62 21.62 -6.81 15.64
N ASP A 63 21.45 -7.27 16.88
CA ASP A 63 20.16 -7.57 17.49
C ASP A 63 20.06 -6.88 18.86
N PHE A 64 19.03 -6.04 19.04
CA PHE A 64 18.80 -5.28 20.26
C PHE A 64 17.87 -5.99 21.26
N LEU A 65 17.14 -7.04 20.85
CA LEU A 65 16.12 -7.71 21.66
C LEU A 65 16.57 -9.09 22.16
N ASN A 66 17.57 -9.71 21.54
CA ASN A 66 18.07 -11.01 21.95
C ASN A 66 18.93 -10.91 23.23
N LYS A 67 18.24 -10.84 24.37
CA LYS A 67 18.82 -10.80 25.72
C LYS A 67 19.36 -12.16 26.20
N HIS A 68 19.35 -13.23 25.39
CA HIS A 68 19.81 -14.55 25.86
C HIS A 68 21.34 -14.67 26.01
N ASN A 69 22.12 -13.68 25.58
CA ASN A 69 23.58 -13.62 25.76
C ASN A 69 24.03 -12.53 26.75
N ILE A 70 23.34 -12.36 27.88
CA ILE A 70 23.69 -11.39 28.95
C ILE A 70 25.10 -11.58 29.55
N LYS A 71 25.83 -12.66 29.24
CA LYS A 71 27.17 -12.88 29.82
C LYS A 71 28.31 -12.10 29.18
N HIS A 72 28.11 -11.42 28.05
CA HIS A 72 29.15 -10.55 27.49
C HIS A 72 28.60 -9.19 27.06
N SER A 73 29.04 -8.16 27.76
CA SER A 73 28.77 -6.73 27.56
C SER A 73 29.38 -6.15 26.27
N ALA A 74 29.47 -6.94 25.21
CA ALA A 74 29.85 -6.47 23.89
C ALA A 74 28.66 -6.70 22.97
N LYS A 75 28.30 -5.66 22.23
CA LYS A 75 27.35 -5.66 21.10
C LYS A 75 27.75 -6.81 20.15
N GLN A 76 27.24 -8.02 20.39
CA GLN A 76 27.66 -9.21 19.67
C GLN A 76 27.12 -9.12 18.25
N ILE A 77 28.00 -8.75 17.33
CA ILE A 77 27.77 -8.95 15.90
C ILE A 77 27.74 -10.45 15.69
N SER A 78 26.59 -10.99 15.31
CA SER A 78 26.43 -12.41 15.02
C SER A 78 26.55 -12.64 13.52
N ASP A 79 27.63 -13.33 13.10
CA ASP A 79 27.83 -13.71 11.71
C ASP A 79 26.69 -14.63 11.21
N GLN A 80 26.18 -15.50 12.08
CA GLN A 80 25.06 -16.38 11.77
C GLN A 80 23.75 -15.59 11.52
N LEU A 81 23.48 -14.58 12.35
CA LEU A 81 22.34 -13.68 12.18
C LEU A 81 22.48 -12.89 10.86
N SER A 82 23.66 -12.36 10.59
CA SER A 82 23.95 -11.66 9.33
C SER A 82 23.69 -12.55 8.12
N GLN A 83 24.29 -13.75 8.06
CA GLN A 83 24.17 -14.67 6.92
C GLN A 83 22.72 -15.04 6.61
N THR A 84 21.90 -15.31 7.65
CA THR A 84 20.50 -15.68 7.46
C THR A 84 19.66 -14.49 6.97
N ASN A 85 19.93 -13.29 7.49
CA ASN A 85 19.16 -12.10 7.12
C ASN A 85 19.59 -11.50 5.78
N VAL A 86 20.87 -11.60 5.38
CA VAL A 86 21.36 -11.10 4.09
C VAL A 86 20.59 -11.72 2.94
N GLU A 87 20.48 -13.05 2.89
CA GLU A 87 19.79 -13.73 1.79
C GLU A 87 18.30 -13.36 1.75
N LEU A 88 17.63 -13.39 2.91
CA LEU A 88 16.22 -13.04 3.04
C LEU A 88 15.96 -11.60 2.60
N VAL A 89 16.67 -10.63 3.16
CA VAL A 89 16.51 -9.20 2.86
C VAL A 89 16.81 -8.92 1.40
N MET A 90 17.87 -9.48 0.83
CA MET A 90 18.20 -9.26 -0.59
C MET A 90 17.13 -9.83 -1.52
N LYS A 91 16.56 -11.00 -1.20
CA LYS A 91 15.41 -11.55 -1.95
C LYS A 91 14.19 -10.64 -1.83
N THR A 92 13.89 -10.13 -0.63
CA THR A 92 12.75 -9.23 -0.39
C THR A 92 12.91 -7.90 -1.11
N ILE A 93 14.10 -7.28 -1.06
CA ILE A 93 14.41 -6.04 -1.80
C ILE A 93 14.21 -6.28 -3.31
N LYS A 94 14.77 -7.37 -3.85
CA LYS A 94 14.61 -7.69 -5.27
C LYS A 94 13.14 -7.89 -5.66
N LYS A 95 12.35 -8.57 -4.81
CA LYS A 95 10.91 -8.74 -5.02
C LYS A 95 10.19 -7.39 -4.98
N ARG A 96 10.43 -6.58 -3.94
CA ARG A 96 9.84 -5.24 -3.76
C ARG A 96 10.13 -4.33 -4.95
N LEU A 97 11.37 -4.26 -5.42
CA LEU A 97 11.74 -3.43 -6.58
C LEU A 97 11.00 -3.85 -7.85
N LYS A 98 10.86 -5.16 -8.11
CA LYS A 98 10.08 -5.66 -9.24
C LYS A 98 8.61 -5.27 -9.14
N SER A 99 8.03 -5.40 -7.95
CA SER A 99 6.64 -5.05 -7.67
C SER A 99 6.38 -3.55 -7.78
N ARG A 100 7.23 -2.71 -7.18
CA ARG A 100 7.17 -1.25 -7.29
C ARG A 100 7.32 -0.77 -8.73
N TYR A 101 8.24 -1.36 -9.49
CA TYR A 101 8.38 -1.05 -10.93
C TYR A 101 7.14 -1.43 -11.74
N ALA A 102 6.57 -2.61 -11.50
CA ALA A 102 5.35 -3.04 -12.17
C ALA A 102 4.14 -2.17 -11.80
N LEU A 103 4.02 -1.78 -10.53
CA LEU A 103 3.00 -0.84 -10.06
C LEU A 103 3.19 0.55 -10.69
N ALA A 104 4.43 1.05 -10.75
CA ALA A 104 4.73 2.34 -11.37
C ALA A 104 4.30 2.40 -12.85
N LYS A 105 4.52 1.31 -13.61
CA LYS A 105 4.01 1.19 -14.98
C LYS A 105 2.48 1.27 -15.06
N GLN A 106 1.79 0.57 -14.16
CA GLN A 106 0.32 0.61 -14.12
C GLN A 106 -0.18 2.00 -13.79
N LEU A 107 0.42 2.66 -12.80
CA LEU A 107 0.05 4.01 -12.41
C LEU A 107 0.33 5.02 -13.54
N GLU A 108 1.41 4.87 -14.29
CA GLU A 108 1.69 5.71 -15.46
C GLU A 108 0.59 5.60 -16.53
N GLU A 109 0.13 4.39 -16.83
CA GLU A 109 -0.96 4.17 -17.78
C GLU A 109 -2.30 4.71 -17.23
N LEU A 110 -2.59 4.47 -15.95
CA LEU A 110 -3.79 4.99 -15.28
C LEU A 110 -3.82 6.52 -15.25
N GLU A 111 -2.68 7.20 -15.05
CA GLU A 111 -2.55 8.66 -15.14
C GLU A 111 -2.93 9.20 -16.53
N ARG A 112 -2.78 8.38 -17.58
CA ARG A 112 -3.23 8.70 -18.95
C ARG A 112 -4.67 8.27 -19.20
N ASN A 113 -5.38 7.83 -18.17
CA ASN A 113 -6.73 7.24 -18.21
C ASN A 113 -6.80 5.97 -19.08
N ILE A 114 -5.67 5.26 -19.22
CA ILE A 114 -5.57 4.00 -19.94
C ILE A 114 -5.56 2.88 -18.89
N ILE A 115 -6.46 1.91 -19.03
CA ILE A 115 -6.48 0.75 -18.14
C ILE A 115 -5.36 -0.21 -18.59
N PRO A 116 -4.42 -0.58 -17.70
CA PRO A 116 -3.30 -1.41 -18.08
C PRO A 116 -3.73 -2.80 -18.56
N SER A 117 -2.98 -3.33 -19.53
CA SER A 117 -3.24 -4.67 -20.07
C SER A 117 -3.09 -5.75 -18.99
N LEU A 118 -3.99 -6.73 -19.00
CA LEU A 118 -3.96 -7.85 -18.09
C LEU A 118 -3.24 -9.05 -18.71
N PRO A 119 -2.59 -9.91 -17.90
CA PRO A 119 -2.11 -11.20 -18.36
C PRO A 119 -3.26 -12.02 -18.95
N THR A 120 -2.97 -12.79 -20.00
CA THR A 120 -3.96 -13.63 -20.70
C THR A 120 -4.57 -14.74 -19.82
N THR A 121 -3.94 -15.04 -18.68
CA THR A 121 -4.42 -16.01 -17.69
C THR A 121 -5.58 -15.50 -16.85
N ILE A 122 -5.86 -14.19 -16.87
CA ILE A 122 -6.92 -13.58 -16.07
C ILE A 122 -8.20 -13.52 -16.89
N ASP A 123 -9.18 -14.35 -16.53
CA ASP A 123 -10.49 -14.37 -17.17
C ASP A 123 -11.41 -13.35 -16.49
N LEU A 124 -11.69 -12.25 -17.19
CA LEU A 124 -12.66 -11.23 -16.79
C LEU A 124 -13.65 -11.01 -17.94
N PRO A 125 -14.91 -10.64 -17.64
CA PRO A 125 -15.93 -10.39 -18.66
C PRO A 125 -15.41 -9.46 -19.76
N ARG A 126 -15.65 -9.80 -21.04
CA ARG A 126 -15.02 -9.07 -22.17
C ARG A 126 -15.64 -7.71 -22.46
N THR A 127 -16.88 -7.47 -22.02
CA THR A 127 -17.61 -6.24 -22.35
C THR A 127 -17.34 -5.14 -21.33
N THR A 128 -16.55 -4.14 -21.72
CA THR A 128 -16.41 -2.90 -20.97
C THR A 128 -17.65 -2.03 -21.16
N VAL A 129 -18.21 -1.50 -20.07
CA VAL A 129 -19.45 -0.69 -20.09
C VAL A 129 -19.24 0.74 -19.60
N SER A 130 -18.14 1.01 -18.92
CA SER A 130 -17.77 2.33 -18.41
C SER A 130 -16.28 2.59 -18.65
N THR A 131 -15.88 3.86 -18.58
CA THR A 131 -14.50 4.28 -18.86
C THR A 131 -13.87 4.95 -17.65
N LEU A 132 -12.59 4.68 -17.42
CA LEU A 132 -11.78 5.48 -16.51
C LEU A 132 -11.63 6.87 -17.12
N THR A 133 -12.10 7.88 -16.42
CA THR A 133 -12.06 9.29 -16.88
C THR A 133 -11.04 10.13 -16.14
N LYS A 134 -10.67 9.71 -14.93
CA LYS A 134 -9.66 10.39 -14.13
C LYS A 134 -8.96 9.40 -13.19
N TRP A 135 -7.64 9.54 -13.08
CA TRP A 135 -6.82 8.99 -12.00
C TRP A 135 -5.96 10.11 -11.42
N SER A 136 -5.97 10.28 -10.10
CA SER A 136 -5.15 11.30 -9.43
C SER A 136 -4.68 10.85 -8.06
N SER A 137 -3.47 11.27 -7.68
CA SER A 137 -2.96 11.15 -6.30
C SER A 137 -3.87 11.89 -5.32
N SER A 138 -4.00 11.34 -4.12
CA SER A 138 -4.78 11.87 -3.01
C SER A 138 -3.96 11.78 -1.72
N THR A 139 -4.55 12.18 -0.59
CA THR A 139 -3.88 12.19 0.71
C THR A 139 -4.69 11.43 1.74
N TYR A 140 -4.03 10.98 2.81
CA TYR A 140 -4.71 10.42 3.97
C TYR A 140 -5.80 11.36 4.50
N GLN A 141 -5.52 12.67 4.59
CA GLN A 141 -6.51 13.65 5.04
C GLN A 141 -7.77 13.70 4.14
N ALA A 142 -7.59 13.68 2.81
CA ALA A 142 -8.72 13.66 1.88
C ALA A 142 -9.53 12.35 1.99
N PHE A 143 -8.84 11.23 2.22
CA PHE A 143 -9.46 9.95 2.52
C PHE A 143 -10.29 10.03 3.80
N CYS A 144 -9.75 10.57 4.89
CA CYS A 144 -10.47 10.72 6.17
C CYS A 144 -11.70 11.64 6.09
N GLN A 145 -11.65 12.67 5.24
CA GLN A 145 -12.74 13.63 5.10
C GLN A 145 -13.91 13.11 4.25
N SER A 146 -13.72 11.99 3.55
CA SER A 146 -14.70 11.47 2.60
C SER A 146 -15.70 10.54 3.28
N LYS A 147 -16.98 10.89 3.29
CA LYS A 147 -18.01 10.12 4.03
C LYS A 147 -18.09 8.63 3.68
N PHE A 148 -17.81 8.26 2.43
CA PHE A 148 -17.93 6.88 1.96
C PHE A 148 -16.74 5.99 2.35
N THR A 149 -15.70 6.54 2.99
CA THR A 149 -14.53 5.79 3.50
C THR A 149 -14.62 5.50 5.01
N GLU A 150 -15.66 6.00 5.69
CA GLU A 150 -15.81 5.94 7.15
C GLU A 150 -15.70 4.52 7.72
N ALA A 151 -16.35 3.54 7.08
CA ALA A 151 -16.27 2.14 7.50
C ALA A 151 -14.84 1.56 7.43
N LEU A 152 -14.02 2.01 6.47
CA LEU A 152 -12.61 1.59 6.37
C LEU A 152 -11.74 2.26 7.42
N MET A 153 -12.09 3.48 7.84
CA MET A 153 -11.42 4.20 8.92
C MET A 153 -11.70 3.56 10.28
N GLU A 154 -12.97 3.25 10.56
CA GLU A 154 -13.40 2.58 11.79
C GLU A 154 -12.73 1.20 11.95
N ALA A 155 -12.49 0.51 10.83
CA ALA A 155 -11.80 -0.77 10.80
C ALA A 155 -10.26 -0.67 10.81
N GLU A 156 -9.70 0.56 10.89
CA GLU A 156 -8.24 0.82 10.88
C GLU A 156 -7.50 0.19 9.68
N ILE A 157 -8.18 0.10 8.54
CA ILE A 157 -7.65 -0.58 7.35
C ILE A 157 -6.55 0.23 6.67
N ALA A 158 -6.65 1.57 6.74
CA ALA A 158 -5.75 2.53 6.11
C ALA A 158 -4.95 3.33 7.14
N SER A 159 -3.66 3.49 6.86
CA SER A 159 -2.68 4.22 7.67
C SER A 159 -2.23 5.50 6.97
N PRO A 160 -1.78 6.55 7.70
CA PRO A 160 -1.16 7.74 7.10
C PRO A 160 0.04 7.44 6.18
N ASN A 161 0.68 6.28 6.36
CA ASN A 161 1.85 5.85 5.58
C ASN A 161 1.49 5.10 4.28
N ASP A 162 0.19 4.86 4.04
CA ASP A 162 -0.28 4.23 2.80
C ASP A 162 -0.31 5.23 1.64
N ILE A 163 -0.45 4.71 0.43
CA ILE A 163 -0.53 5.52 -0.79
C ILE A 163 -1.99 5.63 -1.21
N PHE A 164 -2.45 6.87 -1.44
CA PHE A 164 -3.85 7.18 -1.71
C PHE A 164 -4.06 7.69 -3.13
N TYR A 165 -5.05 7.13 -3.81
CA TYR A 165 -5.48 7.59 -5.13
C TYR A 165 -6.99 7.76 -5.17
N LEU A 166 -7.45 8.60 -6.10
CA LEU A 166 -8.84 8.75 -6.46
C LEU A 166 -9.01 8.43 -7.94
N ALA A 167 -9.83 7.43 -8.24
CA ALA A 167 -10.28 7.09 -9.58
C ALA A 167 -11.70 7.59 -9.81
N VAL A 168 -11.99 8.05 -11.03
CA VAL A 168 -13.34 8.39 -11.47
C VAL A 168 -13.67 7.60 -12.72
N ILE A 169 -14.68 6.72 -12.61
CA ILE A 169 -15.17 5.89 -13.68
C ILE A 169 -16.55 6.40 -14.07
N SER A 170 -16.74 6.68 -15.35
CA SER A 170 -17.96 7.33 -15.84
C SER A 170 -18.68 6.48 -16.88
N ARG A 171 -20.01 6.57 -16.87
CA ARG A 171 -20.89 6.00 -17.90
C ARG A 171 -22.08 6.92 -18.08
N ASP A 172 -22.20 7.54 -19.25
CA ASP A 172 -23.27 8.50 -19.56
C ASP A 172 -23.36 9.61 -18.49
N LYS A 173 -24.42 9.62 -17.68
CA LYS A 173 -24.65 10.58 -16.59
C LYS A 173 -24.18 10.08 -15.22
N ALA A 174 -23.75 8.83 -15.12
CA ALA A 174 -23.31 8.21 -13.88
C ALA A 174 -21.81 8.39 -13.69
N ASN A 175 -21.42 8.85 -12.49
CA ASN A 175 -20.02 9.01 -12.10
C ASN A 175 -19.73 8.19 -10.84
N LEU A 176 -18.86 7.20 -10.94
CA LEU A 176 -18.38 6.39 -9.82
C LEU A 176 -17.02 6.92 -9.38
N GLN A 177 -16.96 7.48 -8.19
CA GLN A 177 -15.71 7.80 -7.50
C GLN A 177 -15.24 6.58 -6.72
N ALA A 178 -13.95 6.29 -6.79
CA ALA A 178 -13.33 5.21 -6.05
C ALA A 178 -12.05 5.72 -5.37
N PHE A 179 -12.07 5.77 -4.03
CA PHE A 179 -10.82 5.90 -3.28
C PHE A 179 -10.09 4.57 -3.31
N VAL A 180 -8.80 4.63 -3.61
CA VAL A 180 -7.93 3.47 -3.69
C VAL A 180 -6.78 3.65 -2.70
N VAL A 181 -6.64 2.71 -1.78
CA VAL A 181 -5.55 2.65 -0.80
C VAL A 181 -4.60 1.54 -1.22
N ILE A 182 -3.33 1.85 -1.36
CA ILE A 182 -2.27 0.90 -1.72
C ILE A 182 -1.24 0.90 -0.60
N LYS A 183 -1.10 -0.25 0.08
CA LYS A 183 -0.11 -0.46 1.12
C LYS A 183 1.31 -0.59 0.54
N ASN A 184 2.31 -0.32 1.37
CA ASN A 184 3.71 -0.36 0.96
C ASN A 184 4.22 -1.76 0.58
N ASP A 185 3.54 -2.80 1.03
CA ASP A 185 3.87 -4.21 0.77
C ASP A 185 3.20 -4.79 -0.50
N TYR A 186 2.48 -3.97 -1.29
CA TYR A 186 1.90 -4.39 -2.57
C TYR A 186 2.92 -5.18 -3.44
N PRO A 187 2.52 -6.33 -4.03
CA PRO A 187 1.18 -6.90 -4.11
C PRO A 187 0.83 -7.89 -2.99
N LEU A 188 1.57 -7.90 -1.87
CA LEU A 188 1.28 -8.82 -0.77
C LEU A 188 -0.08 -8.48 -0.14
N ALA A 189 -0.27 -7.23 0.30
CA ALA A 189 -1.60 -6.70 0.56
C ALA A 189 -2.22 -6.18 -0.75
N PRO A 190 -3.49 -6.56 -1.04
CA PRO A 190 -4.19 -6.06 -2.21
C PRO A 190 -4.58 -4.58 -2.03
N PRO A 191 -4.71 -3.82 -3.12
CA PRO A 191 -5.31 -2.49 -3.07
C PRO A 191 -6.76 -2.56 -2.58
N ILE A 192 -7.16 -1.57 -1.78
CA ILE A 192 -8.46 -1.52 -1.13
C ILE A 192 -9.25 -0.34 -1.70
N PHE A 193 -10.49 -0.61 -2.06
CA PHE A 193 -11.39 0.33 -2.72
C PHE A 193 -12.56 0.71 -1.82
N SER A 194 -12.92 1.98 -1.85
CA SER A 194 -14.16 2.52 -1.30
C SER A 194 -14.87 3.34 -2.37
N LEU A 195 -16.16 3.07 -2.58
CA LEU A 195 -16.92 3.49 -3.75
C LEU A 195 -18.03 4.48 -3.41
N CYS A 196 -18.21 5.46 -4.28
CA CYS A 196 -19.31 6.43 -4.22
C CYS A 196 -19.84 6.70 -5.62
N LEU A 197 -21.08 6.27 -5.87
CA LEU A 197 -21.78 6.49 -7.13
C LEU A 197 -22.63 7.75 -7.03
N ASN A 198 -22.39 8.70 -7.93
CA ASN A 198 -23.27 9.83 -8.17
C ASN A 198 -24.10 9.58 -9.43
N TYR A 199 -25.33 9.09 -9.21
CA TYR A 199 -26.33 8.88 -10.25
C TYR A 199 -27.72 8.86 -9.62
N ASN A 200 -28.56 9.85 -9.97
CA ASN A 200 -29.87 10.06 -9.35
C ASN A 200 -29.80 10.12 -7.80
N GLY A 201 -28.77 10.78 -7.28
CA GLY A 201 -28.42 10.81 -5.86
C GLY A 201 -27.01 10.27 -5.60
N VAL A 202 -26.60 10.35 -4.33
CA VAL A 202 -25.30 9.87 -3.86
C VAL A 202 -25.48 8.52 -3.19
N ARG A 203 -24.82 7.49 -3.72
CA ARG A 203 -24.90 6.12 -3.22
C ARG A 203 -23.53 5.58 -2.86
N ASN A 204 -23.42 4.94 -1.71
CA ASN A 204 -22.19 4.35 -1.17
C ASN A 204 -22.52 3.06 -0.39
N SER A 205 -21.53 2.38 0.15
CA SER A 205 -21.74 1.12 0.88
C SER A 205 -22.55 1.23 2.17
N GLN A 206 -22.73 2.44 2.71
CA GLN A 206 -23.60 2.68 3.87
C GLN A 206 -25.08 2.72 3.49
N ASN A 207 -25.42 3.07 2.25
CA ASN A 207 -26.82 3.31 1.84
C ASN A 207 -27.30 2.54 0.59
N ASP A 208 -26.44 1.81 -0.12
CA ASP A 208 -26.80 0.97 -1.28
C ASP A 208 -26.06 -0.38 -1.23
N ASP A 209 -26.83 -1.46 -1.12
CA ASP A 209 -26.31 -2.84 -1.08
C ASP A 209 -25.57 -3.23 -2.36
N ASN A 210 -25.94 -2.66 -3.52
CA ASN A 210 -25.23 -2.95 -4.76
C ASN A 210 -23.81 -2.38 -4.71
N ILE A 211 -23.62 -1.21 -4.11
CA ILE A 211 -22.29 -0.62 -3.94
C ILE A 211 -21.46 -1.46 -2.96
N ARG A 212 -22.08 -1.95 -1.88
CA ARG A 212 -21.43 -2.86 -0.93
C ARG A 212 -21.02 -4.18 -1.58
N ASP A 213 -21.86 -4.76 -2.43
CA ASP A 213 -21.54 -5.97 -3.20
C ASP A 213 -20.41 -5.72 -4.21
N MET A 214 -20.41 -4.55 -4.86
CA MET A 214 -19.31 -4.14 -5.73
C MET A 214 -18.00 -4.04 -4.95
N GLU A 215 -17.99 -3.36 -3.81
CA GLU A 215 -16.82 -3.27 -2.90
C GLU A 215 -16.35 -4.65 -2.44
N ARG A 216 -17.26 -5.53 -2.01
CA ARG A 216 -16.93 -6.91 -1.62
C ARG A 216 -16.23 -7.64 -2.76
N SER A 217 -16.77 -7.57 -3.97
CA SER A 217 -16.21 -8.30 -5.12
C SER A 217 -14.82 -7.80 -5.56
N ILE A 218 -14.55 -6.50 -5.42
CA ILE A 218 -13.25 -5.93 -5.80
C ILE A 218 -12.21 -6.04 -4.68
N ASN A 219 -12.62 -6.09 -3.42
CA ASN A 219 -11.71 -6.14 -2.28
C ASN A 219 -11.44 -7.57 -1.78
N VAL A 220 -12.39 -8.50 -1.93
CA VAL A 220 -12.34 -9.82 -1.27
C VAL A 220 -12.29 -10.99 -2.25
N ASP A 221 -13.01 -10.95 -3.37
CA ASP A 221 -13.21 -12.13 -4.24
C ASP A 221 -11.97 -12.49 -5.11
N TRP A 222 -10.78 -11.97 -4.81
CA TRP A 222 -9.53 -12.27 -5.50
C TRP A 222 -8.74 -13.37 -4.76
N ASN A 223 -8.59 -14.56 -5.36
CA ASN A 223 -7.91 -15.71 -4.74
C ASN A 223 -6.42 -15.45 -4.42
N HIS A 224 -6.09 -15.38 -3.13
CA HIS A 224 -4.85 -14.89 -2.52
C HIS A 224 -3.52 -15.63 -2.82
N GLU A 225 -3.40 -16.46 -3.86
CA GLU A 225 -2.12 -17.07 -4.25
C GLU A 225 -1.25 -16.11 -5.08
N PHE A 226 -0.96 -14.94 -4.49
CA PHE A 226 -0.58 -13.73 -5.20
C PHE A 226 0.85 -13.26 -4.97
N SER A 227 1.80 -14.17 -4.71
CA SER A 227 3.21 -13.78 -4.53
C SER A 227 3.79 -13.00 -5.72
N ASN A 228 3.13 -13.04 -6.90
CA ASN A 228 3.44 -12.28 -8.11
C ASN A 228 2.23 -11.54 -8.74
N ALA A 229 1.21 -11.15 -7.95
CA ALA A 229 0.02 -10.46 -8.48
C ALA A 229 0.22 -8.97 -8.75
N ASN A 230 1.35 -8.63 -9.38
CA ASN A 230 1.67 -7.24 -9.68
C ASN A 230 0.58 -6.58 -10.55
N TRP A 231 -0.22 -7.36 -11.30
CA TRP A 231 -1.32 -6.93 -12.17
C TRP A 231 -2.66 -6.66 -11.46
N LEU A 232 -2.74 -6.88 -10.14
CA LEU A 232 -4.01 -6.90 -9.41
C LEU A 232 -4.76 -5.57 -9.46
N LEU A 233 -4.06 -4.43 -9.29
CA LEU A 233 -4.68 -3.11 -9.38
C LEU A 233 -5.39 -2.92 -10.72
N SER A 234 -4.72 -3.26 -11.83
CA SER A 234 -5.30 -3.20 -13.17
C SER A 234 -6.54 -4.07 -13.29
N ALA A 235 -6.53 -5.27 -12.68
CA ALA A 235 -7.66 -6.19 -12.75
C ALA A 235 -8.85 -5.68 -11.93
N GLN A 236 -8.62 -5.08 -10.76
CA GLN A 236 -9.66 -4.43 -9.96
C GLN A 236 -10.30 -3.25 -10.70
N ILE A 237 -9.50 -2.37 -11.31
CA ILE A 237 -10.01 -1.26 -12.13
C ILE A 237 -10.78 -1.77 -13.35
N THR A 238 -10.23 -2.79 -14.02
CA THR A 238 -10.89 -3.44 -15.17
C THR A 238 -12.23 -4.04 -14.77
N SER A 239 -12.29 -4.71 -13.61
CA SER A 239 -13.52 -5.29 -13.06
C SER A 239 -14.57 -4.21 -12.81
N LEU A 240 -14.20 -3.10 -12.17
CA LEU A 240 -15.10 -1.94 -11.98
C LEU A 240 -15.64 -1.39 -13.30
N CYS A 241 -14.81 -1.30 -14.34
CA CYS A 241 -15.25 -0.82 -15.65
C CYS A 241 -16.17 -1.80 -16.42
N ARG A 242 -16.23 -3.06 -15.98
CA ARG A 242 -16.97 -4.16 -16.61
C ARG A 242 -18.16 -4.63 -15.80
N GLN A 243 -18.29 -4.19 -14.55
CA GLN A 243 -19.45 -4.47 -13.74
C GLN A 243 -20.70 -3.87 -14.38
N LYS A 244 -21.56 -4.76 -14.87
CA LYS A 244 -22.94 -4.41 -15.21
C LYS A 244 -23.70 -4.31 -13.89
N SER A 245 -24.26 -3.15 -13.58
CA SER A 245 -25.28 -3.05 -12.53
C SER A 245 -26.33 -4.11 -12.82
N LYS A 246 -26.41 -5.15 -11.96
CA LYS A 246 -27.30 -6.29 -12.22
C LYS A 246 -28.77 -5.91 -12.12
N LYS A 247 -29.12 -4.77 -11.51
CA LYS A 247 -30.51 -4.28 -11.39
C LYS A 247 -30.56 -2.78 -11.08
N THR A 248 -30.27 -1.89 -12.03
CA THR A 248 -30.86 -0.52 -12.14
C THR A 248 -30.19 0.24 -13.28
N LEU A 249 -30.69 0.04 -14.49
CA LEU A 249 -30.78 1.03 -15.55
C LEU A 249 -32.18 0.90 -16.14
#